data_AF-A0A3R6WUK3-F1
#
_entry.id   AF-A0A3R6WUK3-F1
#
_cell.length_a   1.000
_cell.length_b   1.000
_cell.length_c   1.000
_cell.angle_alpha   90.00
_cell.angle_beta   90.00
_cell.angle_gamma   90.00
#
_symmetry.space_group_name_H-M   'P 1'
#
loop_
_entity.id
_entity.type
_entity.pdbx_description
1 polymer ?
#
loop_
_entity_poly.entity_id
_entity_poly.type
_entity_poly.pdbx_seq_one_letter_code
_entity_poly.pdbx_strand_id
1 'polypeptide(L)'
;MQNMDHVRAVMNAINVTPKEAPHADFSRIREWNLNHQAHYFRQTIVLAHAADAQLNNLLTKSCHNFRGVTRLAPVYDLHHVVPSVSHVIPSIKQIFQRLDTPSQPATCPLVNEPNARFEYFERQILAPLLDHPSKHTMVL
;
A
#
# COMPACT_ATOMS: atom_id res chain seq x y z
N MET A 1 6.76 0.95 17.69
CA MET A 1 5.74 1.23 16.65
C MET A 1 5.45 2.73 16.69
N GLN A 2 5.46 3.43 15.55
CA GLN A 2 5.03 4.83 15.52
C GLN A 2 3.51 4.90 15.64
N ASN A 3 3.00 5.79 16.48
CA ASN A 3 1.56 6.05 16.54
C ASN A 3 1.16 6.94 15.36
N MET A 4 0.33 6.40 14.46
CA MET A 4 -0.14 7.10 13.28
C MET A 4 -0.95 8.36 13.58
N ASP A 5 -1.57 8.46 14.76
CA ASP A 5 -2.27 9.68 15.17
C ASP A 5 -1.30 10.83 15.44
N HIS A 6 -0.13 10.54 16.00
CA HIS A 6 0.92 11.55 16.18
C HIS A 6 1.47 12.00 14.83
N VAL A 7 1.67 11.07 13.89
CA VAL A 7 2.11 11.41 12.53
C VAL A 7 1.09 12.32 11.86
N ARG A 8 -0.21 12.02 11.97
CA ARG A 8 -1.28 12.89 11.46
C ARG A 8 -1.26 14.27 12.10
N ALA A 9 -1.08 14.35 13.41
CA ALA A 9 -0.98 15.62 14.13
C ALA A 9 0.19 16.47 13.59
N VAL A 10 1.36 15.86 13.38
CA VAL A 10 2.52 16.53 12.78
C VAL A 10 2.19 17.00 11.36
N MET A 11 1.60 16.15 10.52
CA MET A 11 1.25 16.51 9.14
C MET A 11 0.28 17.70 9.06
N ASN A 12 -0.63 17.82 10.03
CA ASN A 12 -1.55 18.96 10.15
C ASN A 12 -0.88 20.24 10.68
N ALA A 13 0.22 20.10 11.42
CA ALA A 13 0.99 21.24 11.96
C ALA A 13 2.01 21.80 10.95
N ILE A 14 2.33 21.06 9.89
CA ILE A 14 3.24 21.52 8.82
C ILE A 14 2.54 22.56 7.94
N ASN A 15 3.31 23.56 7.47
CA ASN A 15 2.83 24.62 6.57
C ASN A 15 1.70 25.50 7.14
N VAL A 16 1.49 25.49 8.46
CA VAL A 16 0.54 26.39 9.14
C VAL A 16 1.08 27.82 9.07
N THR A 17 0.16 28.79 8.92
CA THR A 17 0.50 30.21 8.89
C THR A 17 1.17 30.63 10.21
N PRO A 18 2.32 31.32 10.17
CA PRO A 18 2.99 31.80 11.37
C PRO A 18 2.07 32.77 12.13
N LYS A 19 2.00 32.59 13.46
CA LYS A 19 1.13 33.37 14.35
C LYS A 19 1.79 34.65 14.89
N GLU A 20 3.04 34.89 14.54
CA GLU A 20 3.88 35.96 15.11
C GLU A 20 3.60 37.35 14.52
N ALA A 21 2.43 37.60 13.92
CA ALA A 21 2.07 38.96 13.50
C ALA A 21 1.92 39.86 14.77
N PRO A 22 2.60 41.02 14.85
CA PRO A 22 3.23 41.79 13.76
C PRO A 22 4.76 41.64 13.60
N HIS A 23 5.42 40.79 14.38
CA HIS A 23 6.88 40.61 14.37
C HIS A 23 7.41 39.69 13.24
N ALA A 24 6.53 39.20 12.37
CA ALA A 24 6.90 38.34 11.25
C ALA A 24 7.63 39.12 10.13
N ASP A 25 8.79 38.62 9.70
CA ASP A 25 9.56 39.18 8.57
C ASP A 25 8.92 38.77 7.23
N PHE A 26 8.00 39.59 6.73
CA PHE A 26 7.28 39.36 5.46
C PHE A 26 8.20 39.27 4.23
N SER A 27 9.43 39.79 4.29
CA SER A 27 10.39 39.68 3.18
C SER A 27 10.81 38.23 2.91
N ARG A 28 10.70 37.36 3.91
CA ARG A 28 11.04 35.93 3.82
C ARG A 28 9.83 35.03 3.57
N ILE A 29 8.62 35.58 3.70
CA ILE A 29 7.39 34.81 3.52
C ILE A 29 7.07 34.78 2.03
N ARG A 30 7.00 33.55 1.50
CA ARG A 30 6.62 33.35 0.11
C ARG A 30 5.12 33.55 -0.08
N GLU A 31 4.72 34.07 -1.23
CA GLU A 31 3.31 34.40 -1.52
C GLU A 31 2.36 33.21 -1.35
N TRP A 32 2.78 32.01 -1.77
CA TRP A 32 1.98 30.80 -1.58
C TRP A 32 1.79 30.39 -0.11
N ASN A 33 2.65 30.84 0.82
CA ASN A 33 2.41 30.66 2.26
C ASN A 33 1.32 31.60 2.77
N LEU A 34 1.22 32.81 2.22
CA LEU A 34 0.14 33.77 2.52
C LEU A 34 -1.19 33.32 1.93
N ASN A 35 -1.18 32.74 0.73
CA ASN A 35 -2.36 32.23 0.03
C ASN A 35 -2.80 30.82 0.50
N HIS A 36 -2.25 30.30 1.60
CA HIS A 36 -2.52 28.95 2.12
C HIS A 36 -2.25 27.79 1.14
N GLN A 37 -1.39 28.00 0.14
CA GLN A 37 -1.01 27.02 -0.89
C GLN A 37 0.30 26.27 -0.60
N ALA A 38 0.98 26.58 0.51
CA ALA A 38 2.25 25.97 0.87
C ALA A 38 2.23 24.43 0.94
N HIS A 39 1.06 23.82 1.16
CA HIS A 39 0.89 22.38 1.16
C HIS A 39 1.16 21.71 -0.20
N TYR A 40 1.01 22.42 -1.32
CA TYR A 40 1.34 21.90 -2.66
C TYR A 40 2.85 21.89 -2.96
N PHE A 41 3.62 22.72 -2.25
CA PHE A 41 5.05 22.94 -2.49
C PHE A 41 5.95 22.16 -1.52
N ARG A 42 5.43 21.08 -0.92
CA ARG A 42 6.18 20.18 -0.04
C ARG A 42 6.42 18.84 -0.72
N GLN A 43 7.69 18.42 -0.82
CA GLN A 43 8.02 17.04 -1.18
C GLN A 43 7.94 16.15 0.06
N THR A 44 7.12 15.09 0.00
CA THR A 44 7.01 14.11 1.09
C THR A 44 7.54 12.78 0.61
N ILE A 45 8.58 12.27 1.27
CA ILE A 45 9.18 10.95 0.99
C ILE A 45 8.86 10.04 2.17
N VAL A 46 8.31 8.88 1.87
CA VAL A 46 7.90 7.90 2.88
C VAL A 46 8.57 6.57 2.57
N LEU A 47 9.26 6.03 3.57
CA LEU A 47 9.96 4.74 3.49
C LEU A 47 9.30 3.77 4.47
N ALA A 48 8.94 2.59 3.97
CA ALA A 48 8.36 1.53 4.77
C ALA A 48 8.91 0.18 4.31
N HIS A 49 9.00 -0.78 5.24
CA HIS A 49 9.47 -2.13 4.96
C HIS A 49 8.49 -2.92 4.07
N ALA A 50 7.19 -2.65 4.23
CA ALA A 50 6.13 -3.29 3.47
C ALA A 50 5.02 -2.26 3.16
N ALA A 51 4.13 -2.61 2.23
CA ALA A 51 2.95 -1.82 1.96
C ALA A 51 2.03 -1.81 3.19
N ASP A 52 1.66 -0.61 3.65
CA ASP A 52 0.77 -0.41 4.80
C ASP A 52 -0.42 0.47 4.40
N ALA A 53 -1.62 0.00 4.74
CA ALA A 53 -2.87 0.71 4.50
C ALA A 53 -2.93 2.05 5.25
N GLN A 54 -2.40 2.12 6.48
CA GLN A 54 -2.43 3.36 7.27
C GLN A 54 -1.54 4.44 6.64
N LEU A 55 -0.37 4.02 6.14
CA LEU A 55 0.57 4.88 5.44
C LEU A 55 0.04 5.36 4.08
N ASN A 56 -0.60 4.47 3.32
CA ASN A 56 -1.27 4.84 2.08
C ASN A 56 -2.35 5.89 2.33
N ASN A 57 -3.16 5.72 3.39
CA ASN A 57 -4.19 6.67 3.78
C ASN A 57 -3.60 8.05 4.14
N LEU A 58 -2.50 8.06 4.90
CA LEU A 58 -1.78 9.29 5.25
C LEU A 58 -1.30 10.05 4.00
N LEU A 59 -0.69 9.35 3.04
CA LEU A 59 -0.21 9.94 1.79
C LEU A 59 -1.37 10.55 0.98
N THR A 60 -2.46 9.81 0.83
CA THR A 60 -3.63 10.28 0.06
C THR A 60 -4.34 11.47 0.70
N LYS A 61 -4.43 11.52 2.03
CA LYS A 61 -5.18 12.57 2.73
C LYS A 61 -4.35 13.81 3.10
N SER A 62 -3.06 13.64 3.38
CA SER A 62 -2.24 14.70 3.97
C SER A 62 -1.15 15.23 3.04
N CYS A 63 -0.87 14.55 1.92
CA CYS A 63 0.15 14.98 0.96
C CYS A 63 -0.51 15.48 -0.33
N HIS A 64 -0.45 16.79 -0.51
CA HIS A 64 -0.91 17.45 -1.73
C HIS A 64 0.33 17.76 -2.56
N ASN A 65 0.37 17.29 -3.81
CA ASN A 65 1.54 17.45 -4.65
C ASN A 65 1.19 18.38 -5.80
N PHE A 66 2.01 19.41 -6.03
CA PHE A 66 1.90 20.22 -7.24
C PHE A 66 2.14 19.38 -8.50
N ARG A 67 3.01 18.37 -8.42
CA ARG A 67 3.32 17.49 -9.56
C ARG A 67 3.44 16.03 -9.13
N GLY A 68 2.44 15.23 -9.51
CA GLY A 68 2.48 13.77 -9.52
C GLY A 68 2.70 13.08 -8.17
N VAL A 69 2.61 11.74 -8.21
CA VAL A 69 2.96 10.83 -7.12
C VAL A 69 3.63 9.61 -7.73
N THR A 70 4.73 9.16 -7.13
CA THR A 70 5.41 7.93 -7.54
C THR A 70 5.50 6.98 -6.36
N ARG A 71 5.16 5.71 -6.59
CA ARG A 71 5.33 4.62 -5.63
C ARG A 71 6.37 3.64 -6.18
N LEU A 72 7.36 3.31 -5.37
CA LEU A 72 8.36 2.30 -5.67
C LEU A 72 8.12 1.12 -4.74
N ALA A 73 7.99 -0.07 -5.30
CA ALA A 73 7.90 -1.32 -4.57
C ALA A 73 8.93 -2.30 -5.13
N PRO A 74 9.64 -3.08 -4.29
CA PRO A 74 10.54 -4.11 -4.78
C PRO A 74 9.74 -5.16 -5.57
N VAL A 75 10.24 -5.50 -6.74
CA VAL A 75 9.76 -6.65 -7.52
C VAL A 75 10.62 -7.84 -7.14
N TYR A 76 10.01 -8.87 -6.55
CA TYR A 76 10.70 -10.09 -6.18
C TYR A 76 10.60 -11.11 -7.31
N ASP A 77 11.74 -11.59 -7.80
CA ASP A 77 11.78 -12.71 -8.74
C ASP A 77 11.58 -14.02 -7.97
N LEU A 78 10.40 -14.61 -8.14
CA LEU A 78 10.03 -15.86 -7.47
C LEU A 78 10.73 -17.10 -8.04
N HIS A 79 11.42 -17.00 -9.19
CA HIS A 79 12.26 -18.09 -9.68
C HIS A 79 13.53 -18.27 -8.87
N HIS A 80 14.00 -17.20 -8.21
CA HIS A 80 15.26 -17.18 -7.48
C HIS A 80 15.11 -16.88 -5.99
N VAL A 81 13.93 -16.44 -5.53
CA VAL A 81 13.66 -16.12 -4.13
C VAL A 81 12.59 -17.04 -3.57
N VAL A 82 12.97 -17.82 -2.55
CA VAL A 82 12.03 -18.60 -1.74
C VAL A 82 11.29 -17.65 -0.79
N PRO A 83 9.95 -17.63 -0.77
CA PRO A 83 9.20 -16.79 0.14
C PRO A 83 9.54 -17.08 1.60
N SER A 84 9.64 -16.03 2.44
CA SER A 84 9.96 -16.17 3.87
C SER A 84 9.03 -17.13 4.63
N VAL A 85 7.77 -17.26 4.18
CA VAL A 85 6.80 -18.21 4.77
C VAL A 85 7.24 -19.67 4.60
N SER A 86 7.98 -20.00 3.55
CA SER A 86 8.49 -21.35 3.31
C SER A 86 9.64 -21.75 4.25
N HIS A 87 10.25 -20.78 4.95
CA HIS A 87 11.29 -21.04 5.96
C HIS A 87 10.72 -21.32 7.35
N VAL A 88 9.43 -21.06 7.57
CA VAL A 88 8.75 -21.46 8.81
C VAL A 88 8.47 -22.94 8.69
N ILE A 89 9.05 -23.79 9.54
CA ILE A 89 8.82 -25.25 9.55
C ILE A 89 7.37 -25.48 10.02
N PRO A 90 6.41 -25.78 9.13
CA PRO A 90 5.07 -26.10 9.57
C PRO A 90 5.03 -27.61 9.83
N SER A 91 4.42 -28.06 10.92
CA SER A 91 4.16 -29.50 11.13
C SER A 91 3.12 -30.07 10.14
N ILE A 92 2.65 -29.26 9.19
CA ILE A 92 1.52 -29.52 8.28
C ILE A 92 1.97 -29.18 6.86
N LYS A 93 1.62 -30.02 5.88
CA LYS A 93 1.90 -29.78 4.46
C LYS A 93 1.11 -28.56 3.97
N GLN A 94 1.80 -27.47 3.63
CA GLN A 94 1.21 -26.27 3.02
C GLN A 94 1.46 -26.28 1.52
N ILE A 95 0.41 -26.05 0.73
CA ILE A 95 0.50 -25.94 -0.73
C ILE A 95 0.11 -24.51 -1.09
N PHE A 96 1.05 -23.75 -1.66
CA PHE A 96 0.80 -22.39 -2.13
C PHE A 96 0.58 -22.42 -3.63
N GLN A 97 -0.61 -22.01 -4.08
CA GLN A 97 -0.92 -21.85 -5.50
C GLN A 97 -1.01 -20.37 -5.83
N ARG A 98 -0.21 -19.94 -6.81
CA ARG A 98 -0.24 -18.57 -7.29
C ARG A 98 -1.27 -18.45 -8.41
N LEU A 99 -2.15 -17.47 -8.28
CA LEU A 99 -3.03 -17.04 -9.36
C LEU A 99 -2.35 -15.90 -10.13
N ASP A 100 -1.98 -16.16 -11.38
CA ASP A 100 -1.48 -15.13 -12.29
C ASP A 100 -2.63 -14.33 -12.89
N THR A 101 -3.27 -13.50 -12.06
CA THR A 101 -4.13 -12.42 -12.56
C THR A 101 -3.26 -11.25 -12.99
N PRO A 102 -3.40 -10.72 -14.22
CA PRO A 102 -2.62 -9.56 -14.64
C PRO A 102 -3.00 -8.38 -13.74
N SER A 103 -2.07 -7.99 -12.87
CA SER A 103 -2.20 -6.87 -11.95
C SER A 103 -2.15 -5.50 -12.66
N GLN A 104 -2.20 -5.49 -13.99
CA GLN A 104 -2.25 -4.28 -14.79
C GLN A 104 -3.70 -3.76 -14.84
N PRO A 105 -3.95 -2.51 -14.41
CA PRO A 105 -5.29 -1.90 -14.46
C PRO A 105 -5.88 -1.79 -15.88
N ALA A 106 -5.07 -2.08 -16.92
CA ALA A 106 -5.46 -2.07 -18.32
C ALA A 106 -6.03 -3.41 -18.82
N THR A 107 -5.73 -4.54 -18.16
CA THR A 107 -5.97 -5.88 -18.75
C THR A 107 -6.96 -6.73 -17.95
N CYS A 108 -7.11 -6.49 -16.64
CA CYS A 108 -8.23 -7.01 -15.86
C CYS A 108 -8.87 -5.87 -15.09
N PRO A 109 -10.16 -5.56 -15.32
CA PRO A 109 -10.90 -4.68 -14.44
C PRO A 109 -10.87 -5.28 -13.03
N LEU A 110 -10.57 -4.48 -12.01
CA LEU A 110 -10.59 -4.89 -10.59
C LEU A 110 -11.91 -5.61 -10.21
N VAL A 111 -12.97 -5.33 -10.95
CA VAL A 111 -14.32 -5.91 -10.83
C VAL A 111 -14.37 -7.40 -11.17
N ASN A 112 -13.55 -7.88 -12.11
CA ASN A 112 -13.58 -9.28 -12.57
C ASN A 112 -12.59 -10.18 -11.83
N GLU A 113 -11.71 -9.60 -11.03
CA GLU A 113 -10.76 -10.33 -10.18
C GLU A 113 -11.39 -11.38 -9.24
N PRO A 114 -12.51 -11.11 -8.54
CA PRO A 114 -13.17 -12.12 -7.72
C PRO A 114 -13.69 -13.31 -8.54
N ASN A 115 -14.21 -13.06 -9.75
CA ASN A 115 -14.71 -14.13 -10.62
C ASN A 115 -13.57 -15.02 -11.12
N ALA A 116 -12.44 -14.42 -11.53
CA ALA A 116 -11.26 -15.16 -11.95
C ALA A 116 -10.66 -16.02 -10.82
N ARG A 117 -10.64 -15.49 -9.59
CA ARG A 117 -10.26 -16.25 -8.39
C ARG A 117 -11.18 -17.43 -8.15
N PHE A 118 -12.48 -17.22 -8.27
CA PHE A 118 -13.47 -18.27 -8.07
C PHE A 118 -13.37 -19.38 -9.14
N GLU A 119 -13.23 -19.01 -10.42
CA GLU A 119 -13.04 -19.98 -11.51
C GLU A 119 -11.76 -20.80 -11.35
N TYR A 120 -10.65 -20.15 -10.93
CA TYR A 120 -9.41 -20.86 -10.64
C TYR A 120 -9.57 -21.82 -9.47
N PHE A 121 -10.23 -21.38 -8.38
CA PHE A 121 -10.51 -22.23 -7.24
C PHE A 121 -11.35 -23.45 -7.65
N GLU A 122 -12.41 -23.26 -8.42
CA GLU A 122 -13.28 -24.35 -8.87
C GLU A 122 -12.50 -25.40 -9.68
N ARG A 123 -11.69 -24.94 -10.64
CA ARG A 123 -10.96 -25.84 -11.54
C ARG A 123 -9.72 -26.48 -10.93
N GLN A 124 -8.91 -25.71 -10.22
CA GLN A 124 -7.56 -26.12 -9.80
C GLN A 124 -7.49 -26.61 -8.35
N ILE A 125 -8.46 -26.23 -7.51
CA ILE A 125 -8.49 -26.61 -6.10
C ILE A 125 -9.67 -27.55 -5.82
N LEU A 126 -10.90 -27.15 -6.16
CA LEU A 126 -12.11 -27.89 -5.80
C LEU A 126 -12.25 -29.20 -6.58
N ALA A 127 -12.15 -29.19 -7.91
CA ALA A 127 -12.30 -30.40 -8.72
C ALA A 127 -11.32 -31.53 -8.31
N PRO A 128 -10.00 -31.26 -8.15
CA PRO A 128 -9.06 -32.30 -7.67
C PRO A 128 -9.35 -32.82 -6.26
N LEU A 129 -9.84 -31.94 -5.36
CA LEU A 129 -10.22 -32.34 -4.00
C LEU A 129 -11.47 -33.21 -3.97
N LEU A 130 -12.40 -33.00 -4.90
CA LEU A 130 -13.60 -33.82 -5.03
C LEU A 130 -13.28 -35.19 -5.66
N ASP A 131 -12.39 -35.22 -6.65
CA ASP A 131 -11.94 -36.47 -7.28
C ASP A 131 -11.16 -37.36 -6.30
N HIS A 132 -10.36 -36.74 -5.41
CA HIS A 132 -9.56 -37.44 -4.40
C HIS A 132 -9.83 -36.86 -3.00
N PRO A 133 -10.94 -37.24 -2.35
CA PRO A 133 -11.34 -36.67 -1.07
C PRO A 133 -10.30 -36.95 0.01
N SER A 134 -9.74 -35.87 0.56
CA SER A 134 -8.75 -35.90 1.64
C SER A 134 -9.38 -35.44 2.96
N LYS A 135 -9.10 -36.16 4.05
CA LYS A 135 -9.52 -35.75 5.40
C LYS A 135 -8.52 -34.73 5.95
N HIS A 136 -9.00 -33.84 6.82
CA HIS A 136 -8.18 -32.80 7.49
C HIS A 136 -7.57 -31.75 6.55
N THR A 137 -8.24 -31.46 5.43
CA THR A 137 -7.85 -30.40 4.49
C THR A 137 -8.59 -29.10 4.82
N MET A 138 -7.85 -28.00 4.95
CA MET A 138 -8.38 -26.65 5.11
C MET A 138 -7.99 -25.82 3.90
N VAL A 139 -8.96 -25.16 3.28
CA VAL A 139 -8.73 -24.16 2.24
C VAL A 139 -8.90 -22.78 2.86
N LEU A 140 -7.87 -21.93 2.73
CA LEU A 140 -7.84 -20.55 3.20
C LEU A 140 -7.83 -19.59 2.02
#